data_AF-A0A7V3MIR8-F1
#
_entry.id   AF-A0A7V3MIR8-F1
#
_cell.length_a   1.000
_cell.length_b   1.000
_cell.length_c   1.000
_cell.angle_alpha   90.00
_cell.angle_beta   90.00
_cell.angle_gamma   90.00
#
_symmetry.space_group_name_H-M   'P 1'
#
loop_
_entity.id
_entity.type
_entity.pdbx_description
1 polymer ?
#
loop_
_entity_poly.entity_id
_entity_poly.type
_entity_poly.pdbx_seq_one_letter_code
_entity_poly.pdbx_strand_id
1 'polypeptide(L)'
;MEGRAVHSTAKSMWIMLAVTIVSTSLAPVCVGQEYRKGDEVIVRRDAPLKVETETVGTVRNGDRLVVEDVRGKWLWVRSGQTRGWIESDSVTAAGAPPAPGQQRHRLQGKRVAIYNLVGNVEVVAGSGPDVLVEVRREGRDSHLIRVAAGPIDGRETLRFIYPADRIVYRRVSPLTMSQVQVREDGTFEGSDGHQVLISGAAPGFEAYADLTVRVPPGHDVSVHVGFGELSARDVESQLCLHNLAGNIQASGNRGSLTIEAGAGDVKTRRVEGSLAIHAKAGNVEARDIQGPVNIHAEAGNVKLAELRARTIELKAEAGQVDMTNASEAENLTIEAQAGDVHLSQIRAKKLQLTAEAGGVGVEKQCNIDDLSIRAEAGDVRLADLRARKVDVKAEAGTVRVQLMSNAEDIGIIAEAGDVAVDVPNDIGAAVELDADAGQIEVKLPISTSVNTDNKVRGTVGNGRGRIKIRTEAGSIRLSGHGTSGGSQPPADSPRSSEGSRKPHPPAPPAAPTPPRPPRFPANLADVGSLPGMPEGLEEAMKEIENAREELGRGNTKGFEEKMRAFEKKMKAIQEKMKASGDNREDSKPQGRPPLGVPPAPPAPPSPAPAPSR
;
A
#
# COMPACT_ATOMS: atom_id res chain seq x y z
N MET A 1 26.23 7.04 24.38
CA MET A 1 24.75 6.93 24.41
C MET A 1 24.22 5.93 23.37
N GLU A 2 24.92 4.81 23.11
CA GLU A 2 24.44 3.75 22.18
C GLU A 2 24.02 2.44 22.89
N GLY A 3 24.12 2.35 24.22
CA GLY A 3 23.77 1.14 24.97
C GLY A 3 22.31 0.99 25.39
N ARG A 4 21.46 2.03 25.23
CA ARG A 4 20.05 2.00 25.69
C ARG A 4 19.04 1.57 24.63
N ALA A 5 19.39 1.59 23.34
CA ALA A 5 18.46 1.22 22.26
C ALA A 5 18.41 -0.29 21.97
N VAL A 6 19.47 -1.05 22.28
CA VAL A 6 19.58 -2.48 21.92
C VAL A 6 18.87 -3.41 22.92
N HIS A 7 18.64 -2.97 24.16
CA HIS A 7 17.96 -3.79 25.18
C HIS A 7 16.42 -3.70 25.13
N SER A 8 15.84 -2.72 24.43
CA SER A 8 14.38 -2.56 24.27
C SER A 8 13.82 -3.43 23.13
N THR A 9 14.59 -3.54 22.04
CA THR A 9 14.24 -4.34 20.86
C THR A 9 14.30 -5.84 21.13
N ALA A 10 15.29 -6.32 21.90
CA ALA A 10 15.31 -7.73 22.33
C ALA A 10 14.09 -8.08 23.19
N LYS A 11 13.71 -7.22 24.15
CA LYS A 11 12.53 -7.42 25.03
C LYS A 11 11.20 -7.54 24.26
N SER A 12 11.05 -6.79 23.17
CA SER A 12 9.84 -6.78 22.35
C SER A 12 9.78 -7.98 21.40
N MET A 13 10.94 -8.46 20.97
CA MET A 13 11.08 -9.59 20.04
C MET A 13 10.72 -10.93 20.69
N TRP A 14 11.00 -11.13 21.99
CA TRP A 14 10.65 -12.36 22.72
C TRP A 14 9.14 -12.48 23.02
N ILE A 15 8.46 -11.35 23.28
CA ILE A 15 7.00 -11.31 23.45
C ILE A 15 6.30 -11.59 22.12
N MET A 16 6.80 -11.02 21.01
CA MET A 16 6.32 -11.34 19.67
C MET A 16 6.54 -12.82 19.31
N LEU A 17 7.69 -13.43 19.68
CA LEU A 17 7.93 -14.85 19.40
C LEU A 17 6.99 -15.77 20.20
N ALA A 18 6.70 -15.43 21.46
CA ALA A 18 5.74 -16.17 22.29
C ALA A 18 4.29 -16.04 21.78
N VAL A 19 3.88 -14.85 21.34
CA VAL A 19 2.55 -14.60 20.73
C VAL A 19 2.43 -15.27 19.36
N THR A 20 3.52 -15.34 18.58
CA THR A 20 3.52 -16.03 17.28
C THR A 20 3.40 -17.56 17.42
N ILE A 21 4.01 -18.16 18.45
CA ILE A 21 3.86 -19.61 18.71
C ILE A 21 2.43 -19.95 19.18
N VAL A 22 1.76 -19.06 19.91
CA VAL A 22 0.36 -19.23 20.33
C VAL A 22 -0.63 -19.06 19.16
N SER A 23 -0.30 -18.25 18.15
CA SER A 23 -1.16 -18.00 16.98
C SER A 23 -1.00 -18.99 15.82
N THR A 24 0.02 -19.87 15.83
CA THR A 24 0.33 -20.76 14.69
C THR A 24 0.01 -22.25 14.94
N SER A 25 -1.04 -22.55 15.73
CA SER A 25 -1.54 -23.93 15.89
C SER A 25 -3.08 -23.98 15.94
N LEU A 26 -3.73 -23.37 14.96
CA LEU A 26 -5.13 -23.63 14.62
C LEU A 26 -5.26 -23.68 13.09
N ALA A 27 -4.69 -24.72 12.47
CA ALA A 27 -5.13 -25.16 11.16
C ALA A 27 -6.25 -26.20 11.38
N PRO A 28 -7.50 -25.95 10.95
CA PRO A 28 -8.52 -26.98 10.99
C PRO A 28 -8.18 -28.06 9.95
N VAL A 29 -8.04 -29.29 10.42
CA VAL A 29 -8.11 -30.49 9.59
C VAL A 29 -9.45 -30.47 8.86
N CYS A 30 -9.44 -30.59 7.54
CA CYS A 30 -10.64 -30.68 6.71
C CYS A 30 -11.39 -31.99 7.05
N VAL A 31 -12.48 -31.87 7.80
CA VAL A 31 -13.50 -32.91 7.97
C VAL A 31 -14.77 -32.43 7.26
N GLY A 32 -15.43 -33.32 6.53
CA GLY A 32 -16.65 -33.03 5.76
C GLY A 32 -17.71 -32.29 6.60
N GLN A 33 -18.49 -31.44 5.94
CA GLN A 33 -19.47 -30.55 6.56
C GLN A 33 -20.47 -31.33 7.43
N GLU A 34 -20.32 -31.26 8.75
CA GLU A 34 -21.26 -31.87 9.70
C GLU A 34 -22.51 -31.00 9.86
N TYR A 35 -23.66 -31.55 9.50
CA TYR A 35 -24.97 -30.91 9.72
C TYR A 35 -25.51 -31.25 11.10
N ARG A 36 -26.20 -30.30 11.74
CA ARG A 36 -26.84 -30.46 13.05
C ARG A 36 -28.34 -30.27 12.93
N LYS A 37 -29.08 -30.87 13.87
CA LYS A 37 -30.51 -30.62 14.05
C LYS A 37 -30.74 -29.12 14.30
N GLY A 38 -31.60 -28.51 13.50
CA GLY A 38 -31.88 -27.08 13.49
C GLY A 38 -31.23 -26.32 12.34
N ASP A 39 -30.29 -26.92 11.61
CA ASP A 39 -29.66 -26.28 10.46
C ASP A 39 -30.66 -26.07 9.32
N GLU A 40 -30.59 -24.90 8.68
CA GLU A 40 -31.28 -24.64 7.42
C GLU A 40 -30.36 -25.03 6.27
N VAL A 41 -30.86 -25.83 5.33
CA VAL A 41 -30.10 -26.33 4.18
C VAL A 41 -30.82 -25.98 2.88
N ILE A 42 -30.05 -25.63 1.85
CA ILE A 42 -30.54 -25.34 0.50
C ILE A 42 -30.26 -26.55 -0.37
N VAL A 43 -31.29 -27.05 -1.04
CA VAL A 43 -31.18 -28.17 -1.98
C VAL A 43 -30.35 -27.74 -3.20
N ARG A 44 -29.28 -28.47 -3.51
CA ARG A 44 -28.35 -28.17 -4.63
C ARG A 44 -28.83 -28.71 -5.98
N ARG A 45 -29.69 -29.73 -5.95
CA ARG A 45 -30.24 -30.43 -7.12
C ARG A 45 -31.53 -31.12 -6.73
N ASP A 46 -32.44 -31.27 -7.69
CA ASP A 46 -33.70 -31.97 -7.46
C ASP A 46 -33.45 -33.36 -6.87
N ALA A 47 -34.11 -33.65 -5.74
CA ALA A 47 -33.84 -34.85 -4.97
C ALA A 47 -35.15 -35.42 -4.36
N PRO A 48 -35.29 -36.75 -4.28
CA PRO A 48 -36.41 -37.37 -3.61
C PRO A 48 -36.27 -37.27 -2.08
N LEU A 49 -37.37 -36.98 -1.40
CA LEU A 49 -37.54 -37.19 0.04
C LEU A 49 -38.00 -38.63 0.26
N LYS A 50 -37.29 -39.39 1.09
CA LYS A 50 -37.58 -40.80 1.34
C LYS A 50 -38.00 -41.08 2.77
N VAL A 51 -38.97 -41.97 2.97
CA VAL A 51 -39.26 -42.57 4.27
C VAL A 51 -39.10 -44.08 4.08
N GLU A 52 -38.22 -44.69 4.87
CA GLU A 52 -37.77 -46.07 4.66
C GLU A 52 -37.15 -46.28 3.26
N THR A 53 -37.93 -46.79 2.31
CA THR A 53 -37.52 -47.02 0.92
C THR A 53 -38.42 -46.32 -0.11
N GLU A 54 -39.54 -45.73 0.32
CA GLU A 54 -40.50 -45.09 -0.56
C GLU A 54 -40.23 -43.59 -0.69
N THR A 55 -40.41 -43.06 -1.90
CA THR A 55 -40.30 -41.62 -2.17
C THR A 55 -41.62 -40.95 -1.82
N VAL A 56 -41.62 -40.16 -0.76
CA VAL A 56 -42.82 -39.47 -0.24
C VAL A 56 -43.00 -38.06 -0.83
N GLY A 57 -42.00 -37.57 -1.56
CA GLY A 57 -42.04 -36.29 -2.27
C GLY A 57 -40.72 -35.98 -2.96
N THR A 58 -40.67 -34.89 -3.72
CA THR A 58 -39.46 -34.39 -4.38
C THR A 58 -39.25 -32.93 -4.04
N VAL A 59 -38.03 -32.56 -3.65
CA VAL A 59 -37.61 -31.18 -3.43
C VAL A 59 -36.80 -30.70 -4.63
N ARG A 60 -36.91 -29.41 -4.95
CA ARG A 60 -36.28 -28.80 -6.11
C ARG A 60 -35.01 -28.06 -5.72
N ASN A 61 -34.10 -27.91 -6.69
CA ASN A 61 -32.93 -27.06 -6.54
C ASN A 61 -33.34 -25.64 -6.09
N GLY A 62 -32.70 -25.15 -5.02
CA GLY A 62 -33.00 -23.87 -4.39
C GLY A 62 -34.01 -23.94 -3.24
N ASP A 63 -34.68 -25.08 -3.01
CA ASP A 63 -35.59 -25.24 -1.88
C ASP A 63 -34.84 -25.15 -0.55
N ARG A 64 -35.41 -24.39 0.39
CA ARG A 64 -34.91 -24.24 1.76
C ARG A 64 -35.61 -25.22 2.68
N LEU A 65 -34.82 -26.02 3.38
CA LEU A 65 -35.30 -27.08 4.26
C LEU A 65 -34.68 -26.92 5.64
N VAL A 66 -35.43 -27.27 6.68
CA VAL A 66 -34.91 -27.31 8.05
C VAL A 66 -34.62 -28.75 8.42
N VAL A 67 -33.40 -29.01 8.92
CA VAL A 67 -32.95 -30.32 9.39
C VAL A 67 -33.56 -30.59 10.77
N GLU A 68 -34.45 -31.56 10.85
CA GLU A 68 -35.14 -31.98 12.08
C GLU A 68 -34.44 -33.15 12.79
N ASP A 69 -33.65 -33.96 12.07
CA ASP A 69 -32.82 -35.05 12.61
C ASP A 69 -31.64 -35.37 11.66
N VAL A 70 -30.55 -35.94 12.18
CA VAL A 70 -29.35 -36.30 11.40
C VAL A 70 -28.92 -37.72 11.73
N ARG A 71 -28.77 -38.57 10.69
CA ARG A 71 -28.30 -39.96 10.81
C ARG A 71 -27.24 -40.25 9.77
N GLY A 72 -25.97 -40.09 10.16
CA GLY A 72 -24.85 -40.23 9.23
C GLY A 72 -24.96 -39.21 8.09
N LYS A 73 -24.99 -39.70 6.84
CA LYS A 73 -25.17 -38.87 5.63
C LYS A 73 -26.62 -38.48 5.32
N TRP A 74 -27.59 -38.90 6.13
CA TRP A 74 -29.01 -38.63 5.90
C TRP A 74 -29.52 -37.54 6.83
N LEU A 75 -30.25 -36.58 6.25
CA LEU A 75 -30.87 -35.46 6.93
C LEU A 75 -32.39 -35.62 6.86
N TRP A 76 -33.06 -35.65 8.01
CA TRP A 76 -34.51 -35.63 8.08
C TRP A 76 -34.97 -34.20 7.95
N VAL A 77 -35.73 -33.90 6.90
CA VAL A 77 -36.07 -32.53 6.52
C VAL A 77 -37.57 -32.37 6.30
N ARG A 78 -38.07 -31.17 6.54
CA ARG A 78 -39.47 -30.80 6.31
C ARG A 78 -39.58 -29.82 5.13
N SER A 79 -40.39 -30.18 4.14
CA SER A 79 -40.78 -29.32 3.02
C SER A 79 -42.31 -29.17 3.00
N GLY A 80 -42.82 -28.03 3.46
CA GLY A 80 -44.26 -27.80 3.63
C GLY A 80 -44.88 -28.78 4.64
N GLN A 81 -45.82 -29.62 4.17
CA GLN A 81 -46.48 -30.66 4.97
C GLN A 81 -45.77 -32.03 4.89
N THR A 82 -44.79 -32.18 4.00
CA THR A 82 -44.10 -33.45 3.74
C THR A 82 -42.78 -33.52 4.52
N ARG A 83 -42.50 -34.67 5.14
CA ARG A 83 -41.23 -34.96 5.82
C ARG A 83 -40.56 -36.17 5.20
N GLY A 84 -39.25 -36.16 5.07
CA GLY A 84 -38.49 -37.31 4.61
C GLY A 84 -36.98 -37.12 4.73
N TRP A 85 -36.23 -38.20 4.49
CA TRP A 85 -34.77 -38.22 4.43
C TRP A 85 -34.27 -37.72 3.09
N ILE A 86 -33.24 -36.88 3.12
CA ILE A 86 -32.43 -36.44 1.98
C ILE A 86 -30.95 -36.71 2.27
N GLU A 87 -30.15 -37.02 1.25
CA GLU A 87 -28.69 -37.15 1.43
C GLU A 87 -28.03 -35.78 1.60
N SER A 88 -27.08 -35.68 2.53
CA SER A 88 -26.32 -34.47 2.85
C SER A 88 -25.61 -33.83 1.64
N ASP A 89 -25.21 -34.63 0.65
CA ASP A 89 -24.54 -34.17 -0.56
C ASP A 89 -25.50 -33.49 -1.56
N SER A 90 -26.80 -33.71 -1.38
CA SER A 90 -27.84 -33.07 -2.21
C SER A 90 -28.23 -31.69 -1.67
N VAL A 91 -27.63 -31.26 -0.56
CA VAL A 91 -27.92 -29.97 0.07
C VAL A 91 -26.62 -29.22 0.43
N THR A 92 -26.74 -27.92 0.73
CA THR A 92 -25.68 -27.08 1.30
C THR A 92 -26.23 -26.39 2.52
N ALA A 93 -25.40 -26.05 3.51
CA ALA A 93 -25.86 -25.14 4.56
C ALA A 93 -26.38 -23.84 3.91
N ALA A 94 -27.63 -23.49 4.18
CA ALA A 94 -28.05 -22.10 4.04
C ALA A 94 -27.16 -21.34 5.01
N GLY A 95 -26.44 -20.31 4.54
CA GLY A 95 -25.52 -19.54 5.38
C GLY A 95 -26.16 -19.29 6.75
N ALA A 96 -25.40 -19.57 7.81
CA ALA A 96 -25.87 -19.65 9.19
C ALA A 96 -27.02 -18.67 9.49
N PRO A 97 -28.08 -19.07 10.23
CA PRO A 97 -29.09 -18.12 10.64
C PRO A 97 -28.40 -16.90 11.25
N PRO A 98 -28.81 -15.67 10.89
CA PRO A 98 -28.13 -14.48 11.34
C PRO A 98 -27.99 -14.56 12.85
N ALA A 99 -26.75 -14.39 13.33
CA ALA A 99 -26.53 -14.24 14.75
C ALA A 99 -27.49 -13.17 15.29
N PRO A 100 -28.09 -13.36 16.47
CA PRO A 100 -28.97 -12.34 17.04
C PRO A 100 -28.23 -11.01 17.10
N GLY A 101 -28.68 -10.02 16.31
CA GLY A 101 -28.03 -8.70 16.17
C GLY A 101 -27.84 -8.19 14.73
N GLN A 102 -28.04 -9.00 13.70
CA GLN A 102 -27.91 -8.56 12.30
C GLN A 102 -29.19 -7.88 11.78
N GLN A 103 -29.14 -6.57 11.54
CA GLN A 103 -30.26 -5.80 10.99
C GLN A 103 -30.05 -5.59 9.49
N ARG A 104 -31.12 -5.69 8.68
CA ARG A 104 -31.08 -5.44 7.23
C ARG A 104 -31.87 -4.19 6.88
N HIS A 105 -31.27 -3.32 6.08
CA HIS A 105 -31.89 -2.12 5.54
C HIS A 105 -31.92 -2.18 4.02
N ARG A 106 -33.00 -1.69 3.42
CA ARG A 106 -33.19 -1.61 1.97
C ARG A 106 -33.34 -0.14 1.61
N LEU A 107 -32.43 0.36 0.79
CA LEU A 107 -32.39 1.76 0.36
C LEU A 107 -32.89 1.81 -1.08
N GLN A 108 -34.02 2.50 -1.25
CA GLN A 108 -34.71 2.57 -2.54
C GLN A 108 -34.12 3.66 -3.42
N GLY A 109 -34.12 3.40 -4.72
CA GLY A 109 -33.68 4.36 -5.73
C GLY A 109 -32.22 4.22 -6.12
N LYS A 110 -31.84 4.96 -7.17
CA LYS A 110 -30.53 4.79 -7.84
C LYS A 110 -29.39 5.56 -7.19
N ARG A 111 -29.68 6.58 -6.39
CA ARG A 111 -28.67 7.43 -5.74
C ARG A 111 -28.74 7.23 -4.23
N VAL A 112 -27.72 6.61 -3.68
CA VAL A 112 -27.66 6.20 -2.29
C VAL A 112 -26.43 6.79 -1.62
N ALA A 113 -26.54 7.18 -0.34
CA ALA A 113 -25.41 7.56 0.48
C ALA A 113 -25.45 6.86 1.84
N ILE A 114 -24.31 6.34 2.30
CA ILE A 114 -24.21 5.61 3.56
C ILE A 114 -23.15 6.28 4.42
N TYR A 115 -23.51 6.68 5.64
CA TYR A 115 -22.62 7.37 6.57
C TYR A 115 -22.39 6.51 7.80
N ASN A 116 -21.16 6.03 7.96
CA ASN A 116 -20.72 5.21 9.09
C ASN A 116 -19.52 5.85 9.78
N LEU A 117 -19.73 6.46 10.94
CA LEU A 117 -18.64 7.18 11.61
C LEU A 117 -17.54 6.23 12.11
N VAL A 118 -17.88 5.04 12.62
CA VAL A 118 -16.91 4.09 13.18
C VAL A 118 -17.30 2.64 12.88
N GLY A 119 -16.39 1.92 12.24
CA GLY A 119 -16.50 0.49 11.93
C GLY A 119 -16.09 0.18 10.50
N ASN A 120 -16.01 -1.11 10.17
CA ASN A 120 -15.56 -1.53 8.84
C ASN A 120 -16.74 -1.58 7.87
N VAL A 121 -16.49 -1.21 6.62
CA VAL A 121 -17.51 -1.26 5.57
C VAL A 121 -17.01 -2.07 4.37
N GLU A 122 -17.83 -3.02 3.96
CA GLU A 122 -17.58 -3.85 2.80
C GLU A 122 -18.67 -3.63 1.75
N VAL A 123 -18.32 -3.07 0.61
CA VAL A 123 -19.18 -2.90 -0.55
C VAL A 123 -18.95 -4.07 -1.50
N VAL A 124 -20.02 -4.78 -1.86
CA VAL A 124 -19.97 -5.94 -2.75
C VAL A 124 -21.06 -5.87 -3.82
N ALA A 125 -20.89 -6.65 -4.87
CA ALA A 125 -21.94 -6.88 -5.86
C ALA A 125 -23.28 -7.27 -5.20
N GLY A 126 -24.33 -6.58 -5.59
CA GLY A 126 -25.71 -6.85 -5.22
C GLY A 126 -26.55 -7.27 -6.42
N SER A 127 -27.75 -7.75 -6.14
CA SER A 127 -28.77 -8.04 -7.15
C SER A 127 -30.10 -7.44 -6.73
N GLY A 128 -30.99 -7.25 -7.69
CA GLY A 128 -32.29 -6.61 -7.47
C GLY A 128 -32.26 -5.10 -7.71
N PRO A 129 -33.37 -4.41 -7.39
CA PRO A 129 -33.56 -3.01 -7.75
C PRO A 129 -33.03 -2.02 -6.71
N ASP A 130 -32.65 -2.48 -5.52
CA ASP A 130 -32.35 -1.63 -4.37
C ASP A 130 -31.03 -2.03 -3.70
N VAL A 131 -30.37 -1.05 -3.07
CA VAL A 131 -29.16 -1.28 -2.28
C VAL A 131 -29.55 -1.92 -0.95
N LEU A 132 -28.88 -3.01 -0.59
CA LEU A 132 -29.09 -3.71 0.68
C LEU A 132 -27.92 -3.47 1.62
N VAL A 133 -28.21 -3.09 2.85
CA VAL A 133 -27.19 -2.90 3.89
C VAL A 133 -27.45 -3.87 5.03
N GLU A 134 -26.51 -4.76 5.26
CA GLU A 134 -26.47 -5.65 6.42
C GLU A 134 -25.62 -4.99 7.50
N VAL A 135 -26.17 -4.90 8.71
CA VAL A 135 -25.61 -4.12 9.81
C VAL A 135 -25.29 -5.05 10.97
N ARG A 136 -24.04 -4.99 11.46
CA ARG A 136 -23.62 -5.62 12.71
C ARG A 136 -23.08 -4.56 13.66
N ARG A 137 -23.86 -4.26 14.71
CA ARG A 137 -23.45 -3.32 15.77
C ARG A 137 -22.67 -4.07 16.84
N GLU A 138 -21.57 -3.50 17.29
CA GLU A 138 -20.64 -4.09 18.25
C GLU A 138 -20.14 -3.06 19.27
N GLY A 139 -19.69 -3.56 20.42
CA GLY A 139 -19.34 -2.74 21.59
C GLY A 139 -20.41 -2.74 22.67
N ARG A 140 -20.01 -2.40 23.90
CA ARG A 140 -20.88 -2.40 25.09
C ARG A 140 -22.10 -1.49 24.91
N ASP A 141 -21.90 -0.36 24.25
CA ASP A 141 -22.88 0.73 24.14
C ASP A 141 -23.57 0.74 22.76
N SER A 142 -23.37 -0.32 21.97
CA SER A 142 -23.79 -0.43 20.55
C SER A 142 -25.30 -0.37 20.31
N HIS A 143 -26.10 -0.77 21.29
CA HIS A 143 -27.56 -0.66 21.24
C HIS A 143 -28.07 0.79 21.24
N LEU A 144 -27.23 1.75 21.64
CA LEU A 144 -27.53 3.18 21.65
C LEU A 144 -27.23 3.87 20.31
N ILE A 145 -26.58 3.18 19.36
CA ILE A 145 -26.43 3.71 17.99
C ILE A 145 -27.80 3.74 17.32
N ARG A 146 -28.25 4.95 16.95
CA ARG A 146 -29.50 5.14 16.21
C ARG A 146 -29.23 5.05 14.71
N VAL A 147 -29.99 4.21 14.02
CA VAL A 147 -29.94 4.10 12.56
C VAL A 147 -31.07 4.92 11.97
N ALA A 148 -30.75 5.92 11.13
CA ALA A 148 -31.71 6.77 10.45
C ALA A 148 -31.65 6.54 8.94
N ALA A 149 -32.80 6.45 8.30
CA ALA A 149 -32.91 6.39 6.85
C ALA A 149 -33.78 7.53 6.31
N GLY A 150 -33.52 7.95 5.08
CA GLY A 150 -34.33 8.92 4.36
C GLY A 150 -33.52 9.87 3.48
N PRO A 151 -34.20 10.73 2.71
CA PRO A 151 -33.55 11.55 1.70
C PRO A 151 -32.79 12.74 2.29
N ILE A 152 -31.57 12.97 1.82
CA ILE A 152 -30.77 14.20 2.02
C ILE A 152 -30.16 14.57 0.69
N ASP A 153 -30.30 15.84 0.29
CA ASP A 153 -29.75 16.38 -0.97
C ASP A 153 -30.08 15.51 -2.20
N GLY A 154 -31.28 14.90 -2.16
CA GLY A 154 -31.82 14.03 -3.20
C GLY A 154 -31.20 12.63 -3.28
N ARG A 155 -30.37 12.21 -2.32
CA ARG A 155 -29.87 10.84 -2.17
C ARG A 155 -30.65 10.13 -1.07
N GLU A 156 -31.01 8.87 -1.27
CA GLU A 156 -31.55 8.06 -0.19
C GLU A 156 -30.40 7.71 0.76
N THR A 157 -30.51 8.07 2.03
CA THR A 157 -29.41 7.92 2.99
C THR A 157 -29.65 6.85 4.03
N LEU A 158 -28.57 6.21 4.49
CA LEU A 158 -28.54 5.44 5.73
C LEU A 158 -27.42 5.98 6.62
N ARG A 159 -27.79 6.42 7.83
CA ARG A 159 -26.90 7.17 8.72
C ARG A 159 -26.87 6.53 10.10
N PHE A 160 -25.67 6.35 10.63
CA PHE A 160 -25.44 5.82 11.98
C PHE A 160 -25.11 6.97 12.93
N ILE A 161 -26.04 7.25 13.85
CA ILE A 161 -26.00 8.42 14.73
C ILE A 161 -25.61 7.97 16.13
N TYR A 162 -24.46 8.49 16.58
CA TYR A 162 -23.86 8.17 17.86
C TYR A 162 -24.28 9.25 18.86
N PRO A 163 -24.80 8.89 20.05
CA PRO A 163 -25.30 9.86 21.02
C PRO A 163 -24.19 10.52 21.86
N ALA A 164 -22.91 10.28 21.54
CA ALA A 164 -21.78 10.68 22.36
C ALA A 164 -20.69 11.36 21.53
N ASP A 165 -20.15 12.45 22.07
CA ASP A 165 -19.04 13.22 21.49
C ASP A 165 -17.67 12.58 21.73
N ARG A 166 -17.62 11.44 22.42
CA ARG A 166 -16.40 10.67 22.67
C ARG A 166 -16.64 9.19 22.46
N ILE A 167 -16.14 8.67 21.34
CA ILE A 167 -16.30 7.28 20.93
C ILE A 167 -14.99 6.52 21.12
N VAL A 168 -15.07 5.36 21.75
CA VAL A 168 -13.95 4.45 21.95
C VAL A 168 -14.00 3.38 20.87
N TYR A 169 -12.95 3.32 20.04
CA TYR A 169 -12.80 2.32 18.98
C TYR A 169 -11.53 1.52 19.18
N ARG A 170 -11.61 0.40 19.91
CA ARG A 170 -10.42 -0.39 20.30
C ARG A 170 -9.73 -1.14 19.15
N ARG A 171 -10.32 -1.12 17.94
CA ARG A 171 -9.71 -1.73 16.75
C ARG A 171 -8.64 -0.83 16.11
N VAL A 172 -8.60 0.46 16.45
CA VAL A 172 -7.47 1.33 16.08
C VAL A 172 -6.38 1.32 17.17
N SER A 173 -5.21 1.89 16.86
CA SER A 173 -4.10 1.98 17.81
C SER A 173 -4.54 2.64 19.12
N PRO A 174 -4.06 2.16 20.28
CA PRO A 174 -4.27 2.82 21.57
C PRO A 174 -3.83 4.29 21.60
N LEU A 175 -2.89 4.67 20.71
CA LEU A 175 -2.38 6.03 20.57
C LEU A 175 -3.27 6.92 19.68
N THR A 176 -4.21 6.33 18.94
CA THR A 176 -5.12 7.08 18.08
C THR A 176 -6.00 7.98 18.94
N MET A 177 -5.97 9.27 18.59
CA MET A 177 -6.85 10.30 19.10
C MET A 177 -7.13 11.28 17.97
N SER A 178 -8.36 11.30 17.48
CA SER A 178 -8.74 12.08 16.30
C SER A 178 -10.07 12.76 16.52
N GLN A 179 -10.23 13.97 15.98
CA GLN A 179 -11.46 14.75 16.07
C GLN A 179 -12.10 14.83 14.69
N VAL A 180 -13.42 14.67 14.63
CA VAL A 180 -14.22 14.83 13.42
C VAL A 180 -15.42 15.72 13.72
N GLN A 181 -15.77 16.59 12.78
CA GLN A 181 -17.00 17.37 12.84
C GLN A 181 -18.16 16.52 12.35
N VAL A 182 -19.17 16.32 13.18
CA VAL A 182 -20.34 15.51 12.88
C VAL A 182 -21.58 16.38 13.05
N ARG A 183 -22.47 16.39 12.06
CA ARG A 183 -23.76 17.08 12.15
C ARG A 183 -24.70 16.29 13.07
N GLU A 184 -25.73 16.97 13.58
CA GLU A 184 -26.77 16.32 14.42
C GLU A 184 -27.45 15.14 13.72
N ASP A 185 -27.44 15.16 12.39
CA ASP A 185 -28.08 14.20 11.53
C ASP A 185 -27.19 12.99 11.20
N GLY A 186 -25.94 12.97 11.69
CA GLY A 186 -24.97 11.88 11.53
C GLY A 186 -24.10 11.94 10.28
N THR A 187 -24.28 12.94 9.41
CA THR A 187 -23.33 13.22 8.33
C THR A 187 -22.10 13.95 8.86
N PHE A 188 -20.97 13.85 8.16
CA PHE A 188 -19.68 14.39 8.63
C PHE A 188 -18.81 14.94 7.49
N GLU A 189 -19.45 15.49 6.46
CA GLU A 189 -18.79 16.16 5.35
C GLU A 189 -18.76 17.68 5.58
N GLY A 190 -17.65 18.36 5.30
CA GLY A 190 -17.54 19.82 5.47
C GLY A 190 -17.11 20.26 6.89
N SER A 191 -17.33 21.54 7.22
CA SER A 191 -16.81 22.18 8.43
C SER A 191 -17.83 22.37 9.57
N ASP A 192 -19.11 22.09 9.31
CA ASP A 192 -20.20 22.31 10.27
C ASP A 192 -20.46 21.05 11.10
N GLY A 193 -20.82 21.23 12.38
CA GLY A 193 -21.15 20.12 13.28
C GLY A 193 -20.63 20.34 14.70
N HIS A 194 -20.83 19.33 15.53
CA HIS A 194 -20.17 19.21 16.83
C HIS A 194 -18.94 18.32 16.70
N GLN A 195 -17.96 18.52 17.58
CA GLN A 195 -16.74 17.75 17.58
C GLN A 195 -16.94 16.40 18.25
N VAL A 196 -16.64 15.33 17.52
CA VAL A 196 -16.60 13.96 18.04
C VAL A 196 -15.15 13.49 18.12
N LEU A 197 -14.72 13.12 19.33
CA LEU A 197 -13.42 12.56 19.61
C LEU A 197 -13.45 11.03 19.50
N ILE A 198 -12.57 10.48 18.67
CA ILE A 198 -12.41 9.04 18.47
C ILE A 198 -11.07 8.59 19.05
N SER A 199 -11.08 7.56 19.90
CA SER A 199 -9.89 7.10 20.63
C SER A 199 -9.79 5.58 20.76
N GLY A 200 -8.57 5.04 20.67
CA GLY A 200 -8.32 3.59 20.83
C GLY A 200 -8.16 3.11 22.29
N ALA A 201 -7.82 3.98 23.23
CA ALA A 201 -7.51 3.61 24.61
C ALA A 201 -8.38 4.28 25.68
N ALA A 202 -9.08 5.36 25.33
CA ALA A 202 -9.86 6.11 26.29
C ALA A 202 -10.99 5.28 26.93
N PRO A 203 -11.35 5.52 28.20
CA PRO A 203 -12.64 5.13 28.72
C PRO A 203 -13.73 6.01 28.10
N GLY A 204 -14.90 5.44 27.83
CA GLY A 204 -16.00 6.18 27.23
C GLY A 204 -17.04 5.27 26.57
N PHE A 205 -17.80 5.88 25.67
CA PHE A 205 -18.84 5.23 24.87
C PHE A 205 -18.20 4.29 23.84
N GLU A 206 -18.36 2.98 24.03
CA GLU A 206 -17.74 1.96 23.18
C GLU A 206 -18.78 1.30 22.28
N ALA A 207 -18.84 1.79 21.04
CA ALA A 207 -19.80 1.34 20.04
C ALA A 207 -19.25 1.58 18.62
N TYR A 208 -19.49 0.63 17.72
CA TYR A 208 -19.19 0.74 16.30
C TYR A 208 -20.13 -0.16 15.47
N ALA A 209 -20.19 0.07 14.16
CA ALA A 209 -21.05 -0.69 13.26
C ALA A 209 -20.25 -1.19 12.05
N ASP A 210 -20.20 -2.50 11.89
CA ASP A 210 -19.68 -3.12 10.66
C ASP A 210 -20.82 -3.28 9.65
N LEU A 211 -20.56 -2.91 8.40
CA LEU A 211 -21.56 -2.90 7.33
C LEU A 211 -21.14 -3.78 6.15
N THR A 212 -22.09 -4.52 5.60
CA THR A 212 -21.97 -5.10 4.26
C THR A 212 -23.01 -4.46 3.36
N VAL A 213 -22.55 -3.71 2.35
CA VAL A 213 -23.38 -2.98 1.39
C VAL A 213 -23.39 -3.75 0.07
N ARG A 214 -24.55 -4.27 -0.32
CA ARG A 214 -24.75 -4.96 -1.59
C ARG A 214 -25.33 -3.99 -2.60
N VAL A 215 -24.55 -3.69 -3.64
CA VAL A 215 -24.87 -2.67 -4.65
C VAL A 215 -25.24 -3.34 -5.96
N PRO A 216 -26.50 -3.26 -6.41
CA PRO A 216 -26.87 -3.73 -7.75
C PRO A 216 -26.23 -2.87 -8.84
N PRO A 217 -26.12 -3.39 -10.07
CA PRO A 217 -25.50 -2.64 -11.16
C PRO A 217 -26.26 -1.35 -11.50
N GLY A 218 -25.56 -0.36 -12.04
CA GLY A 218 -26.13 0.91 -12.51
C GLY A 218 -26.62 1.87 -11.43
N HIS A 219 -26.18 1.69 -10.18
CA HIS A 219 -26.43 2.60 -9.07
C HIS A 219 -25.30 3.65 -8.95
N ASP A 220 -25.61 4.76 -8.30
CA ASP A 220 -24.67 5.78 -7.83
C ASP A 220 -24.67 5.70 -6.30
N VAL A 221 -23.59 5.15 -5.74
CA VAL A 221 -23.48 4.87 -4.31
C VAL A 221 -22.28 5.61 -3.73
N SER A 222 -22.57 6.45 -2.74
CA SER A 222 -21.55 7.08 -1.91
C SER A 222 -21.47 6.40 -0.56
N VAL A 223 -20.26 6.09 -0.10
CA VAL A 223 -20.00 5.47 1.20
C VAL A 223 -18.99 6.33 1.93
N HIS A 224 -19.41 6.87 3.07
CA HIS A 224 -18.61 7.72 3.94
C HIS A 224 -18.30 6.94 5.21
N VAL A 225 -17.01 6.70 5.44
CA VAL A 225 -16.49 6.06 6.64
C VAL A 225 -15.64 7.08 7.39
N GLY A 226 -15.89 7.23 8.69
CA GLY A 226 -15.03 8.05 9.54
C GLY A 226 -13.76 7.29 9.90
N PHE A 227 -13.91 6.18 10.62
CA PHE A 227 -12.79 5.37 11.11
C PHE A 227 -13.07 3.89 10.90
N GLY A 228 -12.21 3.25 10.13
CA GLY A 228 -12.28 1.83 9.83
C GLY A 228 -11.77 1.51 8.44
N GLU A 229 -11.74 0.22 8.13
CA GLU A 229 -11.38 -0.26 6.80
C GLU A 229 -12.59 -0.15 5.86
N LEU A 230 -12.37 0.36 4.65
CA LEU A 230 -13.37 0.42 3.59
C LEU A 230 -12.92 -0.43 2.42
N SER A 231 -13.76 -1.38 2.00
CA SER A 231 -13.46 -2.22 0.84
C SER A 231 -14.60 -2.24 -0.17
N ALA A 232 -14.28 -2.36 -1.46
CA ALA A 232 -15.24 -2.47 -2.54
C ALA A 232 -14.82 -3.57 -3.52
N ARG A 233 -15.68 -4.57 -3.74
CA ARG A 233 -15.36 -5.76 -4.54
C ARG A 233 -16.40 -6.08 -5.60
N ASP A 234 -15.93 -6.21 -6.83
CA ASP A 234 -16.68 -6.68 -8.00
C ASP A 234 -17.99 -5.92 -8.24
N VAL A 235 -17.99 -4.60 -8.00
CA VAL A 235 -19.18 -3.75 -8.13
C VAL A 235 -19.26 -3.12 -9.53
N GLU A 236 -20.42 -3.24 -10.17
CA GLU A 236 -20.70 -2.71 -11.51
C GLU A 236 -21.54 -1.42 -11.47
N SER A 237 -21.05 -0.39 -10.78
CA SER A 237 -21.79 0.85 -10.49
C SER A 237 -20.85 2.04 -10.37
N GLN A 238 -21.42 3.25 -10.23
CA GLN A 238 -20.66 4.44 -9.86
C GLN A 238 -20.47 4.43 -8.35
N LEU A 239 -19.21 4.44 -7.90
CA LEU A 239 -18.84 4.40 -6.49
C LEU A 239 -18.06 5.64 -6.10
N CYS A 240 -18.48 6.25 -4.99
CA CYS A 240 -17.74 7.29 -4.30
C CYS A 240 -17.40 6.80 -2.90
N LEU A 241 -16.11 6.57 -2.63
CA LEU A 241 -15.62 5.98 -1.38
C LEU A 241 -14.85 7.05 -0.61
N HIS A 242 -15.43 7.54 0.48
CA HIS A 242 -14.79 8.51 1.35
C HIS A 242 -14.37 7.81 2.65
N ASN A 243 -13.10 7.92 3.02
CA ASN A 243 -12.64 7.47 4.33
C ASN A 243 -11.82 8.57 5.00
N LEU A 244 -12.20 8.99 6.21
CA LEU A 244 -11.38 9.96 6.96
C LEU A 244 -10.12 9.29 7.52
N ALA A 245 -10.23 8.07 8.03
CA ALA A 245 -9.12 7.31 8.60
C ALA A 245 -9.28 5.79 8.47
N GLY A 246 -8.24 5.13 7.95
CA GLY A 246 -8.17 3.68 7.68
C GLY A 246 -7.92 3.40 6.20
N ASN A 247 -7.59 2.14 5.87
CA ASN A 247 -7.21 1.84 4.49
C ASN A 247 -8.44 1.63 3.59
N ILE A 248 -8.27 1.90 2.31
CA ILE A 248 -9.27 1.66 1.27
C ILE A 248 -8.76 0.59 0.31
N GLN A 249 -9.56 -0.45 0.08
CA GLN A 249 -9.23 -1.52 -0.86
C GLN A 249 -10.34 -1.71 -1.88
N ALA A 250 -10.09 -1.43 -3.15
CA ALA A 250 -11.06 -1.60 -4.22
C ALA A 250 -10.56 -2.60 -5.26
N SER A 251 -11.33 -3.64 -5.57
CA SER A 251 -10.92 -4.65 -6.55
C SER A 251 -12.05 -5.13 -7.47
N GLY A 252 -11.78 -5.23 -8.77
CA GLY A 252 -12.70 -5.83 -9.74
C GLY A 252 -13.90 -4.96 -10.10
N ASN A 253 -13.82 -3.65 -9.86
CA ASN A 253 -14.97 -2.75 -10.02
C ASN A 253 -15.08 -2.25 -11.47
N ARG A 254 -16.31 -2.15 -11.97
CA ARG A 254 -16.64 -1.65 -13.30
C ARG A 254 -17.57 -0.43 -13.20
N GLY A 255 -17.23 0.65 -13.89
CA GLY A 255 -17.89 1.94 -13.77
C GLY A 255 -16.93 3.01 -13.23
N SER A 256 -17.48 4.16 -12.81
CA SER A 256 -16.67 5.22 -12.22
C SER A 256 -16.35 4.89 -10.76
N LEU A 257 -15.07 4.97 -10.40
CA LEU A 257 -14.60 4.81 -9.03
C LEU A 257 -13.87 6.08 -8.59
N THR A 258 -14.48 6.80 -7.66
CA THR A 258 -13.89 7.95 -6.98
C THR A 258 -13.55 7.56 -5.55
N ILE A 259 -12.31 7.85 -5.13
CA ILE A 259 -11.82 7.56 -3.78
C ILE A 259 -11.28 8.83 -3.17
N GLU A 260 -11.77 9.17 -1.98
CA GLU A 260 -11.24 10.24 -1.13
C GLU A 260 -10.73 9.64 0.18
N ALA A 261 -9.41 9.67 0.37
CA ALA A 261 -8.76 9.16 1.57
C ALA A 261 -8.14 10.31 2.36
N GLY A 262 -8.54 10.44 3.63
CA GLY A 262 -7.92 11.35 4.59
C GLY A 262 -6.57 10.80 5.06
N ALA A 263 -6.61 9.78 5.92
CA ALA A 263 -5.41 9.11 6.44
C ALA A 263 -5.51 7.59 6.28
N GLY A 264 -4.70 7.01 5.40
CA GLY A 264 -4.64 5.56 5.18
C GLY A 264 -4.19 5.21 3.77
N ASP A 265 -3.72 3.97 3.58
CA ASP A 265 -3.28 3.52 2.27
C ASP A 265 -4.48 3.22 1.36
N VAL A 266 -4.36 3.55 0.08
CA VAL A 266 -5.35 3.24 -0.95
C VAL A 266 -4.78 2.18 -1.88
N LYS A 267 -5.49 1.05 -2.03
CA LYS A 267 -5.12 -0.01 -2.97
C LYS A 267 -6.26 -0.29 -3.92
N THR A 268 -6.00 -0.12 -5.22
CA THR A 268 -6.97 -0.39 -6.28
C THR A 268 -6.43 -1.43 -7.26
N ARG A 269 -7.27 -2.38 -7.68
CA ARG A 269 -6.89 -3.43 -8.62
C ARG A 269 -8.02 -3.80 -9.58
N ARG A 270 -7.74 -4.07 -10.86
CA ARG A 270 -8.77 -4.53 -11.83
C ARG A 270 -9.95 -3.55 -11.88
N VAL A 271 -9.69 -2.31 -12.30
CA VAL A 271 -10.75 -1.29 -12.44
C VAL A 271 -11.00 -1.07 -13.92
N GLU A 272 -12.26 -1.19 -14.32
CA GLU A 272 -12.70 -0.95 -15.70
C GLU A 272 -13.67 0.24 -15.74
N GLY A 273 -13.18 1.39 -16.17
CA GLY A 273 -13.89 2.66 -16.13
C GLY A 273 -12.97 3.80 -15.67
N SER A 274 -13.55 4.94 -15.30
CA SER A 274 -12.78 6.08 -14.78
C SER A 274 -12.35 5.84 -13.33
N LEU A 275 -11.07 6.09 -13.04
CA LEU A 275 -10.51 6.07 -11.69
C LEU A 275 -10.09 7.49 -11.29
N ALA A 276 -10.64 7.98 -10.18
CA ALA A 276 -10.22 9.22 -9.53
C ALA A 276 -9.81 8.92 -8.08
N ILE A 277 -8.61 9.32 -7.67
CA ILE A 277 -8.13 9.16 -6.29
C ILE A 277 -7.62 10.48 -5.77
N HIS A 278 -8.13 10.90 -4.62
CA HIS A 278 -7.61 12.01 -3.82
C HIS A 278 -7.16 11.46 -2.47
N ALA A 279 -5.85 11.45 -2.22
CA ALA A 279 -5.26 10.95 -0.98
C ALA A 279 -4.49 12.06 -0.28
N LYS A 280 -4.89 12.42 0.95
CA LYS A 280 -4.17 13.44 1.74
C LYS A 280 -2.93 12.85 2.41
N ALA A 281 -3.08 11.70 3.05
CA ALA A 281 -1.96 11.00 3.67
C ALA A 281 -2.09 9.48 3.53
N GLY A 282 -1.01 8.84 3.08
CA GLY A 282 -0.92 7.40 2.86
C GLY A 282 -0.44 7.05 1.46
N ASN A 283 -0.02 5.80 1.26
CA ASN A 283 0.47 5.37 -0.05
C ASN A 283 -0.70 5.02 -0.97
N VAL A 284 -0.54 5.32 -2.26
CA VAL A 284 -1.52 4.95 -3.30
C VAL A 284 -0.91 3.86 -4.18
N GLU A 285 -1.58 2.72 -4.27
CA GLU A 285 -1.24 1.64 -5.19
C GLU A 285 -2.41 1.40 -6.15
N ALA A 286 -2.20 1.55 -7.45
CA ALA A 286 -3.20 1.24 -8.47
C ALA A 286 -2.64 0.29 -9.52
N ARG A 287 -3.35 -0.83 -9.77
CA ARG A 287 -2.90 -1.86 -10.69
C ARG A 287 -4.01 -2.37 -11.62
N ASP A 288 -3.68 -2.62 -12.89
CA ASP A 288 -4.61 -3.21 -13.87
C ASP A 288 -5.86 -2.32 -14.02
N ILE A 289 -5.64 -1.10 -14.52
CA ILE A 289 -6.66 -0.08 -14.67
C ILE A 289 -6.92 0.15 -16.16
N GLN A 290 -8.17 0.07 -16.57
CA GLN A 290 -8.63 0.24 -17.95
C GLN A 290 -9.62 1.39 -18.02
N GLY A 291 -9.18 2.53 -18.54
CA GLY A 291 -9.96 3.78 -18.59
C GLY A 291 -9.18 4.98 -18.06
N PRO A 292 -9.75 6.19 -18.09
CA PRO A 292 -9.08 7.42 -17.65
C PRO A 292 -8.66 7.36 -16.17
N VAL A 293 -7.47 7.88 -15.86
CA VAL A 293 -6.91 7.91 -14.51
C VAL A 293 -6.58 9.35 -14.10
N ASN A 294 -7.09 9.77 -12.94
CA ASN A 294 -6.73 11.03 -12.30
C ASN A 294 -6.37 10.75 -10.83
N ILE A 295 -5.14 11.03 -10.44
CA ILE A 295 -4.65 10.79 -9.07
C ILE A 295 -4.02 12.06 -8.52
N HIS A 296 -4.47 12.47 -7.34
CA HIS A 296 -3.87 13.53 -6.55
C HIS A 296 -3.46 12.96 -5.18
N ALA A 297 -2.16 12.99 -4.89
CA ALA A 297 -1.60 12.57 -3.61
C ALA A 297 -0.85 13.74 -2.96
N GLU A 298 -1.28 14.17 -1.77
CA GLU A 298 -0.61 15.24 -1.03
C GLU A 298 0.63 14.68 -0.29
N ALA A 299 0.47 13.59 0.48
CA ALA A 299 1.59 12.95 1.18
C ALA A 299 1.56 11.42 1.11
N GLY A 300 2.62 10.83 0.53
CA GLY A 300 2.81 9.39 0.43
C GLY A 300 3.32 8.96 -0.94
N ASN A 301 3.81 7.73 -1.05
CA ASN A 301 4.33 7.22 -2.32
C ASN A 301 3.18 6.77 -3.23
N VAL A 302 3.32 7.02 -4.54
CA VAL A 302 2.35 6.61 -5.55
C VAL A 302 2.97 5.53 -6.43
N LYS A 303 2.34 4.35 -6.47
CA LYS A 303 2.75 3.22 -7.28
C LYS A 303 1.66 2.82 -8.27
N LEU A 304 1.96 2.94 -9.56
CA LEU A 304 1.03 2.65 -10.63
C LEU A 304 1.58 1.55 -11.53
N ALA A 305 0.78 0.53 -11.80
CA ALA A 305 1.20 -0.61 -12.61
C ALA A 305 0.11 -1.07 -13.59
N GLU A 306 0.49 -1.49 -14.79
CA GLU A 306 -0.43 -2.13 -15.75
C GLU A 306 -1.63 -1.22 -16.10
N LEU A 307 -1.34 -0.01 -16.58
CA LEU A 307 -2.37 0.96 -16.97
C LEU A 307 -2.67 0.87 -18.47
N ARG A 308 -3.95 0.82 -18.84
CA ARG A 308 -4.44 0.96 -20.23
C ARG A 308 -5.43 2.10 -20.29
N ALA A 309 -4.92 3.29 -20.55
CA ALA A 309 -5.67 4.53 -20.40
C ALA A 309 -5.23 5.52 -21.47
N ARG A 310 -6.18 6.21 -22.12
CA ARG A 310 -5.85 7.28 -23.07
C ARG A 310 -5.35 8.55 -22.38
N THR A 311 -5.85 8.82 -21.18
CA THR A 311 -5.49 9.98 -20.37
C THR A 311 -5.11 9.51 -18.99
N ILE A 312 -3.91 9.90 -18.55
CA ILE A 312 -3.39 9.68 -17.21
C ILE A 312 -2.90 11.03 -16.69
N GLU A 313 -3.49 11.49 -15.60
CA GLU A 313 -3.10 12.68 -14.87
C GLU A 313 -2.69 12.27 -13.45
N LEU A 314 -1.48 12.65 -13.06
CA LEU A 314 -0.94 12.39 -11.74
C LEU A 314 -0.35 13.67 -11.16
N LYS A 315 -0.79 14.03 -9.95
CA LYS A 315 -0.21 15.10 -9.13
C LYS A 315 0.24 14.50 -7.80
N ALA A 316 1.52 14.67 -7.48
CA ALA A 316 2.11 14.24 -6.22
C ALA A 316 2.83 15.43 -5.56
N GLU A 317 2.37 15.85 -4.38
CA GLU A 317 3.00 16.97 -3.66
C GLU A 317 4.24 16.49 -2.91
N ALA A 318 4.14 15.41 -2.12
CA ALA A 318 5.25 14.82 -1.40
C ALA A 318 5.24 13.28 -1.44
N GLY A 319 6.27 12.69 -2.04
CA GLY A 319 6.48 11.24 -2.11
C GLY A 319 7.07 10.80 -3.45
N GLN A 320 7.57 9.56 -3.48
CA GLN A 320 8.09 8.97 -4.71
C GLN A 320 6.95 8.50 -5.62
N VAL A 321 7.12 8.73 -6.92
CA VAL A 321 6.21 8.23 -7.96
C VAL A 321 6.90 7.10 -8.73
N ASP A 322 6.33 5.91 -8.67
CA ASP A 322 6.76 4.76 -9.48
C ASP A 322 5.64 4.35 -10.44
N MET A 323 5.86 4.48 -11.74
CA MET A 323 4.93 4.01 -12.77
C MET A 323 5.59 2.95 -13.66
N THR A 324 4.93 1.80 -13.78
CA THR A 324 5.41 0.69 -14.61
C THR A 324 4.33 0.19 -15.55
N ASN A 325 4.68 -0.03 -16.82
CA ASN A 325 3.79 -0.62 -17.82
C ASN A 325 2.48 0.16 -17.99
N ALA A 326 2.60 1.42 -18.41
CA ALA A 326 1.47 2.22 -18.88
C ALA A 326 1.43 2.20 -20.41
N SER A 327 0.25 1.96 -20.98
CA SER A 327 0.07 1.80 -22.42
C SER A 327 -1.20 2.46 -22.93
N GLU A 328 -1.22 2.72 -24.24
CA GLU A 328 -2.33 3.40 -24.95
C GLU A 328 -2.56 4.86 -24.51
N ALA A 329 -1.62 5.45 -23.78
CA ALA A 329 -1.70 6.84 -23.36
C ALA A 329 -1.57 7.78 -24.56
N GLU A 330 -2.62 8.55 -24.83
CA GLU A 330 -2.52 9.69 -25.73
C GLU A 330 -1.87 10.87 -25.01
N ASN A 331 -2.28 11.11 -23.77
CA ASN A 331 -1.71 12.13 -22.89
C ASN A 331 -1.39 11.53 -21.52
N LEU A 332 -0.13 11.66 -21.12
CA LEU A 332 0.36 11.36 -19.77
C LEU A 332 0.94 12.65 -19.19
N THR A 333 0.34 13.13 -18.10
CA THR A 333 0.80 14.32 -17.37
C THR A 333 1.15 13.94 -15.94
N ILE A 334 2.37 14.27 -15.53
CA ILE A 334 2.87 14.03 -14.17
C ILE A 334 3.42 15.34 -13.61
N GLU A 335 2.89 15.76 -12.47
CA GLU A 335 3.39 16.88 -11.68
C GLU A 335 3.87 16.32 -10.33
N ALA A 336 5.16 16.46 -10.06
CA ALA A 336 5.78 16.04 -8.80
C ALA A 336 6.46 17.25 -8.15
N GLN A 337 6.05 17.62 -6.94
CA GLN A 337 6.67 18.73 -6.23
C GLN A 337 7.89 18.28 -5.43
N ALA A 338 7.76 17.23 -4.60
CA ALA A 338 8.87 16.69 -3.83
C ALA A 338 8.91 15.16 -3.88
N GLY A 339 9.99 14.61 -4.45
CA GLY A 339 10.23 13.18 -4.56
C GLY A 339 10.70 12.75 -5.95
N ASP A 340 11.31 11.57 -6.03
CA ASP A 340 11.80 11.03 -7.29
C ASP A 340 10.64 10.48 -8.13
N VAL A 341 10.73 10.65 -9.46
CA VAL A 341 9.78 10.08 -10.42
C VAL A 341 10.48 9.03 -11.27
N HIS A 342 10.02 7.78 -11.17
CA HIS A 342 10.54 6.66 -11.94
C HIS A 342 9.46 6.08 -12.85
N LEU A 343 9.71 6.16 -14.15
CA LEU A 343 8.83 5.63 -15.19
C LEU A 343 9.54 4.49 -15.92
N SER A 344 8.85 3.36 -16.07
CA SER A 344 9.36 2.24 -16.84
C SER A 344 8.31 1.58 -17.73
N GLN A 345 8.74 1.12 -18.91
CA GLN A 345 7.88 0.44 -19.89
C GLN A 345 6.66 1.28 -20.31
N ILE A 346 6.87 2.58 -20.56
CA ILE A 346 5.78 3.51 -20.92
C ILE A 346 5.58 3.55 -22.44
N ARG A 347 4.33 3.47 -22.89
CA ARG A 347 3.93 3.72 -24.29
C ARG A 347 2.92 4.85 -24.35
N ALA A 348 3.35 6.02 -24.81
CA ALA A 348 2.51 7.22 -24.88
C ALA A 348 2.71 8.02 -26.18
N LYS A 349 1.70 8.75 -26.64
CA LYS A 349 1.89 9.77 -27.68
C LYS A 349 2.54 11.02 -27.09
N LYS A 350 2.08 11.48 -25.93
CA LYS A 350 2.62 12.66 -25.27
C LYS A 350 2.89 12.38 -23.79
N LEU A 351 4.09 12.69 -23.33
CA LEU A 351 4.45 12.75 -21.90
C LEU A 351 4.86 14.18 -21.54
N GLN A 352 4.14 14.78 -20.59
CA GLN A 352 4.53 16.02 -19.92
C GLN A 352 4.85 15.72 -18.46
N LEU A 353 6.08 16.01 -18.05
CA LEU A 353 6.53 15.80 -16.68
C LEU A 353 7.12 17.10 -16.14
N THR A 354 6.61 17.55 -15.00
CA THR A 354 7.17 18.64 -14.22
C THR A 354 7.62 18.10 -12.86
N ALA A 355 8.89 18.30 -12.52
CA ALA A 355 9.46 17.95 -11.23
C ALA A 355 10.11 19.19 -10.60
N GLU A 356 9.66 19.61 -9.42
CA GLU A 356 10.27 20.75 -8.71
C GLU A 356 11.51 20.29 -7.92
N ALA A 357 11.37 19.31 -7.03
CA ALA A 357 12.48 18.78 -6.22
C ALA A 357 12.51 17.24 -6.25
N GLY A 358 13.51 16.67 -6.93
CA GLY A 358 13.68 15.22 -7.06
C GLY A 358 14.24 14.83 -8.42
N GLY A 359 14.78 13.61 -8.51
CA GLY A 359 15.29 13.06 -9.75
C GLY A 359 14.17 12.54 -10.66
N VAL A 360 14.39 12.65 -11.98
CA VAL A 360 13.49 12.09 -12.98
C VAL A 360 14.20 10.94 -13.69
N GLY A 361 13.65 9.74 -13.60
CA GLY A 361 14.11 8.54 -14.28
C GLY A 361 13.06 8.02 -15.27
N VAL A 362 13.39 7.97 -16.56
CA VAL A 362 12.58 7.29 -17.58
C VAL A 362 13.44 6.21 -18.20
N GLU A 363 13.13 4.95 -17.93
CA GLU A 363 14.00 3.83 -18.27
C GLU A 363 13.26 2.57 -18.75
N LYS A 364 14.00 1.54 -19.16
CA LYS A 364 13.47 0.21 -19.46
C LYS A 364 12.35 0.21 -20.51
N GLN A 365 12.72 0.52 -21.77
CA GLN A 365 11.87 0.39 -22.95
C GLN A 365 10.66 1.34 -22.97
N CYS A 366 10.91 2.64 -22.90
CA CYS A 366 9.89 3.66 -23.07
C CYS A 366 9.77 4.08 -24.55
N ASN A 367 8.54 4.17 -25.07
CA ASN A 367 8.23 4.65 -26.42
C ASN A 367 7.25 5.82 -26.33
N ILE A 368 7.75 7.03 -26.57
CA ILE A 368 7.03 8.29 -26.33
C ILE A 368 7.20 9.19 -27.55
N ASP A 369 6.13 9.54 -28.27
CA ASP A 369 6.30 10.36 -29.48
C ASP A 369 6.80 11.79 -29.15
N ASP A 370 6.12 12.51 -28.25
CA ASP A 370 6.49 13.85 -27.78
C ASP A 370 6.75 13.82 -26.27
N LEU A 371 8.02 13.95 -25.89
CA LEU A 371 8.48 14.02 -24.51
C LEU A 371 8.83 15.47 -24.14
N SER A 372 8.18 16.01 -23.10
CA SER A 372 8.52 17.29 -22.50
C SER A 372 8.75 17.14 -21.00
N ILE A 373 9.96 17.44 -20.54
CA ILE A 373 10.35 17.38 -19.12
C ILE A 373 10.80 18.76 -18.67
N ARG A 374 10.29 19.21 -17.52
CA ARG A 374 10.81 20.34 -16.76
C ARG A 374 11.25 19.84 -15.40
N ALA A 375 12.52 20.08 -15.06
CA ALA A 375 13.08 19.75 -13.76
C ALA A 375 13.72 21.01 -13.17
N GLU A 376 13.34 21.42 -11.97
CA GLU A 376 13.96 22.57 -11.30
C GLU A 376 15.21 22.12 -10.53
N ALA A 377 15.07 21.16 -9.61
CA ALA A 377 16.17 20.61 -8.84
C ALA A 377 16.21 19.07 -8.86
N GLY A 378 17.20 18.51 -9.56
CA GLY A 378 17.44 17.07 -9.60
C GLY A 378 18.07 16.57 -10.90
N ASP A 379 18.60 15.35 -10.88
CA ASP A 379 19.14 14.70 -12.08
C ASP A 379 18.01 14.20 -12.99
N VAL A 380 18.12 14.44 -14.30
CA VAL A 380 17.25 13.85 -15.31
C VAL A 380 17.99 12.72 -16.02
N ARG A 381 17.46 11.51 -15.96
CA ARG A 381 18.02 10.31 -16.59
C ARG A 381 16.97 9.66 -17.48
N LEU A 382 17.19 9.75 -18.79
CA LEU A 382 16.40 9.09 -19.81
C LEU A 382 17.26 7.99 -20.43
N ALA A 383 16.89 6.73 -20.21
CA ALA A 383 17.62 5.56 -20.68
C ALA A 383 16.69 4.64 -21.48
N ASP A 384 17.24 3.93 -22.47
CA ASP A 384 16.47 3.03 -23.35
C ASP A 384 15.20 3.67 -23.95
N LEU A 385 15.26 4.96 -24.29
CA LEU A 385 14.11 5.74 -24.73
C LEU A 385 13.99 5.74 -26.26
N ARG A 386 12.80 5.46 -26.78
CA ARG A 386 12.43 5.75 -28.17
C ARG A 386 11.50 6.94 -28.18
N ALA A 387 11.89 7.99 -28.90
CA ALA A 387 11.07 9.18 -29.05
C ALA A 387 11.27 9.86 -30.40
N ARG A 388 10.23 10.57 -30.87
CA ARG A 388 10.32 11.41 -32.08
C ARG A 388 10.75 12.82 -31.74
N LYS A 389 10.27 13.34 -30.61
CA LYS A 389 10.63 14.66 -30.08
C LYS A 389 10.96 14.56 -28.60
N VAL A 390 12.04 15.24 -28.21
CA VAL A 390 12.53 15.33 -26.83
C VAL A 390 12.80 16.80 -26.52
N ASP A 391 12.09 17.34 -25.53
CA ASP A 391 12.30 18.68 -24.97
C ASP A 391 12.57 18.54 -23.47
N VAL A 392 13.78 18.87 -23.02
CA VAL A 392 14.18 18.81 -21.60
C VAL A 392 14.65 20.18 -21.16
N LYS A 393 14.07 20.67 -20.07
CA LYS A 393 14.52 21.88 -19.38
C LYS A 393 14.91 21.51 -17.96
N ALA A 394 16.15 21.80 -17.59
CA ALA A 394 16.68 21.55 -16.27
C ALA A 394 17.31 22.85 -15.72
N GLU A 395 16.92 23.27 -14.51
CA GLU A 395 17.57 24.43 -13.87
C GLU A 395 18.83 23.99 -13.13
N ALA A 396 18.74 23.00 -12.25
CA ALA A 396 19.87 22.45 -11.50
C ALA A 396 19.91 20.92 -11.53
N GLY A 397 21.00 20.35 -12.06
CA GLY A 397 21.25 18.91 -12.06
C GLY A 397 21.82 18.37 -13.36
N THR A 398 22.23 17.10 -13.37
CA THR A 398 22.81 16.48 -14.57
C THR A 398 21.71 15.94 -15.47
N VAL A 399 21.76 16.25 -16.76
CA VAL A 399 20.87 15.67 -17.78
C VAL A 399 21.61 14.58 -18.55
N ARG A 400 21.10 13.35 -18.48
CA ARG A 400 21.58 12.20 -19.27
C ARG A 400 20.44 11.68 -20.14
N VAL A 401 20.65 11.65 -21.45
CA VAL A 401 19.67 11.16 -22.41
C VAL A 401 20.30 10.10 -23.30
N GLN A 402 19.70 8.92 -23.35
CA GLN A 402 20.07 7.85 -24.26
C GLN A 402 18.86 7.44 -25.11
N LEU A 403 18.99 7.62 -26.43
CA LEU A 403 17.94 7.34 -27.40
C LEU A 403 18.23 6.09 -28.21
N MET A 404 17.24 5.20 -28.31
CA MET A 404 17.33 3.95 -29.07
C MET A 404 16.78 4.05 -30.50
N SER A 405 16.28 5.23 -30.89
CA SER A 405 15.74 5.51 -32.22
C SER A 405 16.09 6.94 -32.64
N ASN A 406 16.15 7.18 -33.95
CA ASN A 406 16.38 8.50 -34.49
C ASN A 406 15.21 9.44 -34.15
N ALA A 407 15.51 10.47 -33.36
CA ALA A 407 14.57 11.56 -33.06
C ALA A 407 14.65 12.66 -34.14
N GLU A 408 13.53 13.28 -34.42
CA GLU A 408 13.40 14.40 -35.36
C GLU A 408 13.79 15.73 -34.73
N ASP A 409 13.52 15.91 -33.43
CA ASP A 409 13.85 17.14 -32.69
C ASP A 409 14.28 16.81 -31.26
N ILE A 410 15.50 17.20 -30.92
CA ILE A 410 16.07 17.09 -29.57
C ILE A 410 16.43 18.50 -29.11
N GLY A 411 15.66 19.03 -28.16
CA GLY A 411 15.91 20.28 -27.48
C GLY A 411 16.26 20.03 -26.01
N ILE A 412 17.43 20.51 -25.57
CA ILE A 412 17.82 20.46 -24.17
C ILE A 412 18.32 21.83 -23.74
N ILE A 413 17.79 22.35 -22.65
CA ILE A 413 18.26 23.56 -21.98
C ILE A 413 18.60 23.20 -20.55
N ALA A 414 19.85 23.42 -20.15
CA ALA A 414 20.31 23.29 -18.78
C ALA A 414 20.83 24.65 -18.30
N GLU A 415 20.50 25.09 -17.09
CA GLU A 415 21.13 26.31 -16.54
C GLU A 415 22.41 25.92 -15.80
N ALA A 416 22.32 25.04 -14.80
CA ALA A 416 23.45 24.57 -14.00
C ALA A 416 23.53 23.03 -13.98
N GLY A 417 24.41 22.46 -14.81
CA GLY A 417 24.71 21.03 -14.80
C GLY A 417 25.23 20.48 -16.13
N ASP A 418 25.84 19.30 -16.07
CA ASP A 418 26.37 18.65 -17.27
C ASP A 418 25.24 18.02 -18.10
N VAL A 419 25.40 18.09 -19.42
CA VAL A 419 24.48 17.45 -20.37
C VAL A 419 25.23 16.37 -21.14
N ALA A 420 24.76 15.13 -21.03
CA ALA A 420 25.27 14.00 -21.80
C ALA A 420 24.14 13.40 -22.65
N VAL A 421 24.33 13.41 -23.97
CA VAL A 421 23.36 12.85 -24.93
C VAL A 421 24.04 11.75 -25.73
N ASP A 422 23.42 10.58 -25.73
CA ASP A 422 23.84 9.40 -26.48
C ASP A 422 22.75 9.01 -27.49
N VAL A 423 23.09 9.04 -28.78
CA VAL A 423 22.16 8.82 -29.90
C VAL A 423 22.62 7.67 -30.78
N PRO A 424 21.74 7.08 -31.60
CA PRO A 424 22.14 6.06 -32.56
C PRO A 424 23.16 6.63 -33.58
N ASN A 425 24.18 5.85 -33.95
CA ASN A 425 25.21 6.26 -34.90
C ASN A 425 24.67 6.61 -36.31
N ASP A 426 23.49 6.11 -36.66
CA ASP A 426 22.80 6.38 -37.93
C ASP A 426 21.95 7.66 -37.89
N ILE A 427 22.00 8.43 -36.80
CA ILE A 427 21.22 9.67 -36.68
C ILE A 427 21.61 10.68 -37.75
N GLY A 428 20.60 11.30 -38.34
CA GLY A 428 20.76 12.36 -39.32
C GLY A 428 20.17 13.66 -38.81
N ALA A 429 20.99 14.59 -38.35
CA ALA A 429 20.52 15.83 -37.75
C ALA A 429 21.46 17.03 -37.93
N ALA A 430 20.88 18.22 -38.00
CA ALA A 430 21.59 19.47 -37.78
C ALA A 430 21.85 19.64 -36.28
N VAL A 431 23.11 19.88 -35.91
CA VAL A 431 23.58 19.97 -34.53
C VAL A 431 23.94 21.41 -34.21
N GLU A 432 23.38 21.94 -33.13
CA GLU A 432 23.72 23.24 -32.52
C GLU A 432 23.94 23.04 -31.01
N LEU A 433 25.19 23.14 -30.56
CA LEU A 433 25.59 23.03 -29.16
C LEU A 433 26.16 24.38 -28.71
N ASP A 434 25.70 24.87 -27.56
CA ASP A 434 26.12 26.14 -26.97
C ASP A 434 26.39 25.94 -25.47
N ALA A 435 27.62 26.19 -25.03
CA ALA A 435 28.02 26.10 -23.63
C ALA A 435 28.70 27.40 -23.21
N ASP A 436 28.03 28.24 -22.43
CA ASP A 436 28.59 29.55 -22.04
C ASP A 436 29.81 29.36 -21.12
N ALA A 437 29.72 28.45 -20.15
CA ALA A 437 30.82 28.00 -19.31
C ALA A 437 30.90 26.47 -19.27
N GLY A 438 31.95 25.91 -19.90
CA GLY A 438 32.21 24.46 -19.89
C GLY A 438 32.98 24.01 -21.13
N GLN A 439 33.08 22.70 -21.33
CA GLN A 439 33.67 22.12 -22.54
C GLN A 439 32.62 21.37 -23.35
N ILE A 440 32.77 21.39 -24.68
CA ILE A 440 31.93 20.60 -25.60
C ILE A 440 32.76 19.45 -26.17
N GLU A 441 32.32 18.22 -25.91
CA GLU A 441 32.93 17.00 -26.44
C GLU A 441 31.94 16.30 -27.39
N VAL A 442 32.27 16.18 -28.67
CA VAL A 442 31.45 15.48 -29.66
C VAL A 442 32.17 14.25 -30.21
N LYS A 443 31.54 13.08 -30.05
CA LYS A 443 32.02 11.76 -30.53
C LYS A 443 31.14 11.22 -31.67
N LEU A 444 30.77 12.09 -32.60
CA LEU A 444 30.03 11.76 -33.82
C LEU A 444 30.74 12.36 -35.04
N PRO A 445 30.67 11.70 -36.22
CA PRO A 445 31.24 12.24 -37.44
C PRO A 445 30.42 13.44 -37.96
N ILE A 446 30.92 14.66 -37.75
CA ILE A 446 30.30 15.91 -38.24
C ILE A 446 30.95 16.33 -39.56
N SER A 447 30.16 16.57 -40.61
CA SER A 447 30.68 16.91 -41.96
C SER A 447 30.97 18.39 -42.19
N THR A 448 30.20 19.27 -41.56
CA THR A 448 30.37 20.73 -41.63
C THR A 448 30.43 21.22 -40.19
N SER A 449 31.51 21.85 -39.75
CA SER A 449 31.59 22.33 -38.36
C SER A 449 32.08 23.77 -38.27
N VAL A 450 31.27 24.64 -37.68
CA VAL A 450 31.80 25.81 -36.98
C VAL A 450 32.10 25.32 -35.58
N ASN A 451 33.38 25.30 -35.23
CA ASN A 451 33.84 24.85 -33.92
C ASN A 451 34.63 26.00 -33.29
N THR A 452 34.04 26.58 -32.25
CA THR A 452 34.73 27.45 -31.30
C THR A 452 34.75 26.74 -29.96
N ASP A 453 35.57 27.20 -29.02
CA ASP A 453 35.72 26.54 -27.71
C ASP A 453 34.37 26.23 -27.01
N ASN A 454 33.38 27.10 -27.24
CA ASN A 454 32.08 27.09 -26.54
C ASN A 454 30.86 26.88 -27.46
N LYS A 455 31.06 26.75 -28.78
CA LYS A 455 29.96 26.56 -29.75
C LYS A 455 30.34 25.58 -30.83
N VAL A 456 29.46 24.61 -31.06
CA VAL A 456 29.56 23.65 -32.16
C VAL A 456 28.30 23.74 -33.01
N ARG A 457 28.46 24.01 -34.31
CA ARG A 457 27.37 23.92 -35.29
C ARG A 457 27.77 23.02 -36.42
N GLY A 458 26.91 22.08 -36.80
CA GLY A 458 27.20 21.21 -37.90
C GLY A 458 26.09 20.27 -38.34
N THR A 459 26.44 19.28 -39.15
CA THR A 459 25.51 18.26 -39.62
C THR A 459 26.11 16.87 -39.42
N VAL A 460 25.30 15.97 -38.86
CA VAL A 460 25.58 14.53 -38.75
C VAL A 460 24.64 13.80 -39.70
N GLY A 461 25.13 12.79 -40.41
CA GLY A 461 24.34 11.97 -41.31
C GLY A 461 23.62 12.78 -42.41
N ASN A 462 22.31 12.57 -42.57
CA ASN A 462 21.49 13.21 -43.61
C ASN A 462 20.97 14.62 -43.26
N GLY A 463 21.20 15.09 -42.03
CA GLY A 463 20.77 16.41 -41.56
C GLY A 463 19.26 16.68 -41.46
N ARG A 464 18.39 15.65 -41.49
CA ARG A 464 16.93 15.85 -41.47
C ARG A 464 16.36 16.26 -40.11
N GLY A 465 16.91 15.73 -39.02
CA GLY A 465 16.51 16.08 -37.66
C GLY A 465 17.22 17.32 -37.13
N ARG A 466 16.94 17.69 -35.88
CA ARG A 466 17.62 18.75 -35.15
C ARG A 466 18.05 18.29 -33.77
N ILE A 467 19.26 18.68 -33.38
CA ILE A 467 19.80 18.52 -32.04
C ILE A 467 20.25 19.90 -31.59
N LYS A 468 19.57 20.46 -30.60
CA LYS A 468 19.89 21.75 -30.01
C LYS A 468 20.07 21.60 -28.51
N ILE A 469 21.30 21.82 -28.04
CA ILE A 469 21.64 21.71 -26.62
C ILE A 469 22.26 23.03 -26.18
N ARG A 470 21.75 23.59 -25.09
CA ARG A 470 22.29 24.79 -24.46
C ARG A 470 22.54 24.55 -22.99
N THR A 471 23.69 25.00 -22.50
CA THR A 471 24.01 25.02 -21.08
C THR A 471 24.62 26.37 -20.70
N GLU A 472 24.20 26.96 -19.58
CA GLU A 472 24.84 28.18 -19.07
C GLU A 472 26.13 27.84 -18.29
N ALA A 473 26.04 26.88 -17.37
CA ALA A 473 27.17 26.38 -16.58
C ALA A 473 27.20 24.85 -16.56
N GLY A 474 28.06 24.24 -17.38
CA GLY A 474 28.18 22.79 -17.50
C GLY A 474 28.88 22.35 -18.79
N SER A 475 29.34 21.12 -18.83
CA SER A 475 29.92 20.53 -20.04
C SER A 475 28.87 19.80 -20.86
N ILE A 476 28.99 19.87 -22.20
CA ILE A 476 28.14 19.14 -23.12
C ILE A 476 28.95 17.96 -23.69
N ARG A 477 28.41 16.75 -23.56
CA ARG A 477 28.92 15.56 -24.25
C ARG A 477 27.85 15.02 -25.18
N LEU A 478 28.17 14.93 -26.47
CA LEU A 478 27.34 14.27 -27.47
C LEU A 478 28.08 13.05 -28.01
N SER A 479 27.53 11.85 -27.81
CA SER A 479 28.10 10.59 -28.29
C SER A 479 27.13 9.81 -29.17
N GLY A 480 27.69 8.88 -29.94
CA GLY A 480 26.93 7.89 -30.67
C GLY A 480 27.16 6.48 -30.14
N HIS A 481 26.13 5.64 -30.19
CA HIS A 481 26.24 4.20 -29.94
C HIS A 481 25.77 3.38 -31.15
N GLY A 482 26.31 2.16 -31.27
CA GLY A 482 25.85 1.22 -32.28
C GLY A 482 24.48 0.65 -31.92
N THR A 483 23.54 0.65 -32.86
CA THR A 483 22.26 -0.04 -32.70
C THR A 483 22.50 -1.55 -32.71
N SER A 484 22.57 -2.18 -31.55
CA SER A 484 22.55 -3.65 -31.45
C SER A 484 21.13 -4.17 -31.70
N GLY A 485 20.71 -4.17 -32.97
CA GLY A 485 19.72 -5.13 -33.45
C GLY A 485 20.33 -6.53 -33.35
N GLY A 486 19.56 -7.49 -32.83
CA GLY A 486 20.03 -8.82 -32.50
C GLY A 486 20.83 -9.50 -33.63
N SER A 487 22.06 -9.87 -33.33
CA SER A 487 22.84 -10.82 -34.11
C SER A 487 23.63 -11.70 -33.17
N GLN A 488 23.29 -12.99 -33.23
CA GLN A 488 23.95 -14.17 -32.65
C GLN A 488 25.48 -14.02 -32.51
N PRO A 489 26.12 -14.51 -31.43
CA PRO A 489 27.56 -14.55 -31.36
C PRO A 489 28.09 -15.53 -32.42
N PRO A 490 29.09 -15.16 -33.24
CA PRO A 490 29.69 -16.11 -34.17
C PRO A 490 30.47 -17.17 -33.40
N ALA A 491 30.30 -18.41 -33.85
CA ALA A 491 30.96 -19.60 -33.35
C ALA A 491 32.47 -19.61 -33.67
N ASP A 492 33.24 -20.22 -32.76
CA ASP A 492 34.53 -20.92 -32.89
C ASP A 492 35.42 -20.61 -34.12
N SER A 493 36.60 -19.98 -34.00
CA SER A 493 37.92 -20.54 -33.58
C SER A 493 38.97 -20.17 -34.67
N PRO A 494 40.32 -20.30 -34.51
CA PRO A 494 41.11 -20.85 -33.39
C PRO A 494 42.31 -19.98 -32.91
N ARG A 495 42.94 -20.48 -31.84
CA ARG A 495 44.15 -20.04 -31.13
C ARG A 495 45.40 -19.78 -31.99
N SER A 496 46.19 -18.78 -31.59
CA SER A 496 47.68 -18.89 -31.54
C SER A 496 48.37 -17.77 -30.73
N SER A 497 49.18 -18.22 -29.77
CA SER A 497 50.46 -17.68 -29.25
C SER A 497 50.55 -16.34 -28.47
N GLU A 498 50.81 -16.55 -27.18
CA GLU A 498 51.68 -15.84 -26.21
C GLU A 498 52.51 -14.62 -26.64
N GLY A 499 52.55 -13.62 -25.75
CA GLY A 499 53.50 -12.51 -25.81
C GLY A 499 53.36 -11.50 -24.67
N SER A 500 53.79 -11.90 -23.46
CA SER A 500 54.32 -11.09 -22.34
C SER A 500 53.93 -9.60 -22.20
N ARG A 501 53.24 -9.25 -21.09
CA ARG A 501 53.48 -8.00 -20.33
C ARG A 501 53.07 -8.15 -18.85
N LYS A 502 53.93 -7.56 -18.01
CA LYS A 502 54.16 -7.65 -16.54
C LYS A 502 52.92 -7.64 -15.61
N PRO A 503 52.99 -8.25 -14.41
CA PRO A 503 51.91 -8.25 -13.44
C PRO A 503 51.69 -6.87 -12.80
N HIS A 504 50.43 -6.45 -12.72
CA HIS A 504 49.94 -5.37 -11.85
C HIS A 504 50.00 -5.80 -10.37
N PRO A 505 50.18 -4.87 -9.42
CA PRO A 505 50.06 -5.18 -8.00
C PRO A 505 48.62 -5.62 -7.66
N PRO A 506 48.43 -6.50 -6.65
CA PRO A 506 47.10 -6.96 -6.29
C PRO A 506 46.25 -5.80 -5.76
N ALA A 507 44.98 -5.77 -6.16
CA ALA A 507 43.98 -4.86 -5.62
C ALA A 507 43.83 -5.05 -4.10
N PRO A 508 43.52 -3.97 -3.34
CA PRO A 508 43.24 -4.10 -1.91
C PRO A 508 42.04 -5.05 -1.69
N PRO A 509 42.01 -5.80 -0.58
CA PRO A 509 40.93 -6.75 -0.32
C PRO A 509 39.59 -6.02 -0.23
N ALA A 510 38.57 -6.62 -0.86
CA ALA A 510 37.19 -6.17 -0.80
C ALA A 510 36.73 -6.00 0.67
N ALA A 511 35.97 -4.93 0.91
CA ALA A 511 35.28 -4.73 2.18
C ALA A 511 34.44 -5.97 2.54
N PRO A 512 34.38 -6.36 3.83
CA PRO A 512 33.62 -7.53 4.24
C PRO A 512 32.13 -7.34 3.90
N THR A 513 31.58 -8.28 3.15
CA THR A 513 30.12 -8.41 2.98
C THR A 513 29.44 -8.45 4.34
N PRO A 514 28.31 -7.75 4.54
CA PRO A 514 27.55 -7.87 5.78
C PRO A 514 27.15 -9.33 6.00
N PRO A 515 27.15 -9.82 7.26
CA PRO A 515 26.81 -11.20 7.55
C PRO A 515 25.39 -11.49 7.07
N ARG A 516 25.20 -12.66 6.43
CA ARG A 516 23.86 -13.21 6.20
C ARG A 516 23.11 -13.24 7.54
N PRO A 517 21.81 -12.88 7.57
CA PRO A 517 21.00 -13.06 8.77
C PRO A 517 21.06 -14.54 9.21
N PRO A 518 21.09 -14.83 10.52
CA PRO A 518 21.18 -16.19 11.01
C PRO A 518 19.98 -16.99 10.49
N ARG A 519 20.24 -18.21 10.01
CA ARG A 519 19.19 -19.21 9.81
C ARG A 519 18.57 -19.52 11.17
N PHE A 520 17.27 -19.31 11.30
CA PHE A 520 16.53 -19.65 12.51
C PHE A 520 16.57 -21.18 12.74
N PRO A 521 16.75 -21.63 14.00
CA PRO A 521 16.64 -23.04 14.33
C PRO A 521 15.18 -23.50 14.18
N ALA A 522 15.00 -24.69 13.61
CA ALA A 522 13.69 -25.23 13.28
C ALA A 522 12.98 -25.91 14.46
N ASN A 523 13.59 -25.98 15.65
CA ASN A 523 13.02 -26.64 16.84
C ASN A 523 13.44 -25.98 18.17
N LEU A 524 12.56 -26.07 19.17
CA LEU A 524 12.66 -25.41 20.48
C LEU A 524 13.75 -25.98 21.43
N ALA A 525 14.29 -27.17 21.13
CA ALA A 525 15.27 -27.85 21.97
C ALA A 525 16.68 -27.21 21.94
N ASP A 526 16.96 -26.33 20.96
CA ASP A 526 18.27 -25.68 20.80
C ASP A 526 18.39 -24.32 21.53
N VAL A 527 17.40 -23.95 22.35
CA VAL A 527 17.33 -22.63 23.02
C VAL A 527 18.09 -22.59 24.38
N GLY A 528 18.53 -23.74 24.90
CA GLY A 528 18.96 -23.92 26.29
C GLY A 528 20.31 -23.35 26.72
N SER A 529 21.00 -22.48 25.96
CA SER A 529 22.33 -21.97 26.38
C SER A 529 22.70 -20.60 25.78
N LEU A 530 21.93 -19.55 26.11
CA LEU A 530 22.30 -18.17 25.79
C LEU A 530 22.55 -17.34 27.08
N PRO A 531 23.66 -16.57 27.16
CA PRO A 531 23.99 -15.78 28.35
C PRO A 531 23.03 -14.59 28.51
N GLY A 532 22.49 -14.39 29.73
CA GLY A 532 21.61 -13.26 30.09
C GLY A 532 20.13 -13.60 30.31
N MET A 533 19.77 -14.88 30.44
CA MET A 533 18.39 -15.31 30.67
C MET A 533 17.92 -14.97 32.10
N PRO A 534 16.71 -14.42 32.29
CA PRO A 534 16.19 -14.11 33.62
C PRO A 534 15.85 -15.41 34.38
N GLU A 535 16.32 -15.48 35.62
CA GLU A 535 16.11 -16.61 36.54
C GLU A 535 14.60 -16.95 36.67
N GLY A 536 14.23 -18.20 36.41
CA GLY A 536 12.84 -18.70 36.48
C GLY A 536 12.07 -18.75 35.16
N LEU A 537 12.60 -18.21 34.05
CA LEU A 537 11.91 -18.24 32.74
C LEU A 537 11.77 -19.66 32.17
N GLU A 538 12.76 -20.52 32.39
CA GLU A 538 12.75 -21.92 31.95
C GLU A 538 11.64 -22.72 32.65
N GLU A 539 11.43 -22.48 33.95
CA GLU A 539 10.33 -23.10 34.71
C GLU A 539 8.95 -22.59 34.29
N ALA A 540 8.85 -21.35 33.81
CA ALA A 540 7.61 -20.83 33.26
C ALA A 540 7.33 -21.48 31.91
N MET A 541 8.33 -21.58 31.03
CA MET A 541 8.18 -22.25 29.72
C MET A 541 7.78 -23.72 29.85
N LYS A 542 8.28 -24.42 30.86
CA LYS A 542 7.89 -25.81 31.15
C LYS A 542 6.40 -25.96 31.52
N GLU A 543 5.76 -24.94 32.10
CA GLU A 543 4.30 -24.99 32.36
C GLU A 543 3.47 -24.86 31.08
N ILE A 544 3.95 -24.17 30.05
CA ILE A 544 3.29 -24.11 28.74
C ILE A 544 3.34 -25.48 28.06
N GLU A 545 4.46 -26.18 28.16
CA GLU A 545 4.62 -27.51 27.58
C GLU A 545 3.72 -28.55 28.27
N ASN A 546 3.63 -28.48 29.61
CA ASN A 546 2.66 -29.29 30.38
C ASN A 546 1.21 -28.93 30.04
N ALA A 547 0.87 -27.65 29.84
CA ALA A 547 -0.46 -27.23 29.43
C ALA A 547 -0.82 -27.82 28.06
N ARG A 548 0.14 -27.83 27.13
CA ARG A 548 -0.04 -28.42 25.78
C ARG A 548 -0.31 -29.93 25.86
N GLU A 549 0.35 -30.66 26.76
CA GLU A 549 0.04 -32.08 26.97
C GLU A 549 -1.38 -32.31 27.53
N GLU A 550 -1.83 -31.48 28.48
CA GLU A 550 -3.19 -31.56 29.02
C GLU A 550 -4.25 -31.27 27.95
N LEU A 551 -3.98 -30.32 27.05
CA LEU A 551 -4.84 -30.02 25.90
C LEU A 551 -4.89 -31.18 24.91
N GLY A 552 -3.74 -31.83 24.65
CA GLY A 552 -3.65 -33.03 23.80
C GLY A 552 -4.40 -34.24 24.36
N ARG A 553 -4.61 -34.30 25.68
CA ARG A 553 -5.44 -35.31 26.36
C ARG A 553 -6.91 -34.87 26.52
N GLY A 554 -7.29 -33.68 26.03
CA GLY A 554 -8.65 -33.16 26.11
C GLY A 554 -9.06 -32.62 27.49
N ASN A 555 -8.11 -32.44 28.42
CA ASN A 555 -8.37 -31.95 29.77
C ASN A 555 -8.31 -30.42 29.84
N THR A 556 -9.44 -29.76 29.59
CA THR A 556 -9.54 -28.29 29.54
C THR A 556 -9.34 -27.62 30.91
N LYS A 557 -9.73 -28.26 32.01
CA LYS A 557 -9.48 -27.73 33.36
C LYS A 557 -8.01 -27.79 33.76
N GLY A 558 -7.32 -28.88 33.43
CA GLY A 558 -5.87 -29.01 33.65
C GLY A 558 -5.08 -27.98 32.85
N PHE A 559 -5.51 -27.71 31.61
CA PHE A 559 -4.94 -26.65 30.78
C PHE A 559 -5.08 -25.26 31.41
N GLU A 560 -6.28 -24.87 31.86
CA GLU A 560 -6.51 -23.57 32.49
C GLU A 560 -5.69 -23.38 33.78
N GLU A 561 -5.55 -24.44 34.58
CA GLU A 561 -4.76 -24.40 35.82
C GLU A 561 -3.27 -24.19 35.54
N LYS A 562 -2.73 -24.87 34.51
CA LYS A 562 -1.33 -24.71 34.08
C LYS A 562 -1.06 -23.35 33.45
N MET A 563 -2.02 -22.79 32.70
CA MET A 563 -1.92 -21.43 32.16
C MET A 563 -1.93 -20.37 33.26
N ARG A 564 -2.74 -20.52 34.31
CA ARG A 564 -2.69 -19.62 35.49
C ARG A 564 -1.37 -19.72 36.24
N ALA A 565 -0.79 -20.91 36.36
CA ALA A 565 0.52 -21.11 36.97
C ALA A 565 1.63 -20.41 36.17
N PHE A 566 1.56 -20.49 34.83
CA PHE A 566 2.46 -19.77 33.94
C PHE A 566 2.36 -18.25 34.13
N GLU A 567 1.16 -17.68 34.09
CA GLU A 567 0.94 -16.24 34.28
C GLU A 567 1.50 -15.74 35.63
N LYS A 568 1.28 -16.51 36.70
CA LYS A 568 1.79 -16.18 38.03
C LYS A 568 3.33 -16.16 38.06
N LYS A 569 3.98 -17.14 37.43
CA LYS A 569 5.46 -17.19 37.33
C LYS A 569 6.01 -16.04 36.48
N MET A 570 5.37 -15.72 35.36
CA MET A 570 5.76 -14.58 34.51
C MET A 570 5.65 -13.23 35.23
N LYS A 571 4.60 -13.06 36.05
CA LYS A 571 4.43 -11.85 36.86
C LYS A 571 5.51 -11.70 37.93
N ALA A 572 5.89 -12.79 38.58
CA ALA A 572 6.98 -12.80 39.56
C ALA A 572 8.35 -12.46 38.93
N ILE A 573 8.61 -12.95 37.72
CA ILE A 573 9.84 -12.63 36.96
C ILE A 573 9.85 -11.13 36.58
N GLN A 574 8.70 -10.57 36.17
CA GLN A 574 8.57 -9.13 35.89
C GLN A 574 8.83 -8.25 37.12
N GLU A 575 8.35 -8.67 38.30
CA GLU A 575 8.57 -7.93 39.55
C GLU A 575 10.03 -7.98 40.00
N LYS A 576 10.69 -9.14 39.91
CA LYS A 576 12.14 -9.26 40.20
C LYS A 576 12.99 -8.41 39.26
N MET A 577 12.63 -8.33 37.98
CA MET A 577 13.31 -7.47 37.01
C MET A 577 13.11 -5.97 37.27
N LYS A 578 11.99 -5.57 37.88
CA LYS A 578 11.79 -4.17 38.33
C LYS A 578 12.64 -3.86 39.56
N ALA A 579 12.71 -4.79 40.52
CA ALA A 579 13.49 -4.61 41.75
C ALA A 579 15.00 -4.56 41.51
N SER A 580 15.54 -5.28 40.51
CA SER A 580 16.98 -5.23 40.19
C SER A 580 17.42 -3.96 39.44
N GLY A 581 16.47 -3.14 38.97
CA GLY A 581 16.74 -1.88 38.28
C GLY A 581 16.97 -0.69 39.22
N ASP A 582 16.56 -0.80 40.48
CA ASP A 582 16.48 0.31 41.45
C ASP A 582 17.70 0.38 42.40
N ASN A 583 18.65 -0.55 42.30
CA ASN A 583 19.76 -0.70 43.26
C ASN A 583 21.14 -0.32 42.70
N ARG A 584 21.21 0.64 41.78
CA ARG A 584 22.48 1.15 41.20
C ARG A 584 22.67 2.67 41.35
N GLU A 585 22.07 3.28 42.37
CA GLU A 585 22.42 4.62 42.86
C GLU A 585 23.07 4.52 44.24
N ASP A 586 24.35 4.09 44.30
CA ASP A 586 25.26 4.49 45.40
C ASP A 586 26.67 3.95 45.13
N SER A 587 27.45 4.66 44.33
CA SER A 587 28.92 4.55 44.33
C SER A 587 29.55 5.83 43.77
N LYS A 588 29.97 6.75 44.64
CA LYS A 588 30.83 7.90 44.28
C LYS A 588 32.20 7.42 43.75
N PRO A 589 32.77 8.04 42.71
CA PRO A 589 34.15 7.79 42.31
C PRO A 589 35.14 8.73 43.02
N GLN A 590 36.21 8.17 43.61
CA GLN A 590 37.43 8.89 44.00
C GLN A 590 38.32 9.13 42.78
N GLY A 591 39.01 10.28 42.75
CA GLY A 591 39.55 10.90 41.53
C GLY A 591 41.06 10.87 41.30
N ARG A 592 41.50 11.63 40.28
CA ARG A 592 42.81 12.31 40.08
C ARG A 592 42.81 13.13 38.76
N PRO A 593 43.75 14.07 38.53
CA PRO A 593 43.51 15.52 38.56
C PRO A 593 43.43 16.20 37.16
N PRO A 594 43.13 17.52 37.07
CA PRO A 594 42.94 18.21 35.80
C PRO A 594 44.19 18.95 35.32
N LEU A 595 44.35 19.04 33.99
CA LEU A 595 45.13 20.06 33.30
C LEU A 595 44.22 20.71 32.25
N GLY A 596 44.09 22.04 32.32
CA GLY A 596 43.03 22.81 31.70
C GLY A 596 43.35 23.45 30.34
N VAL A 597 42.33 24.10 29.78
CA VAL A 597 42.35 25.00 28.60
C VAL A 597 41.17 26.01 28.79
N PRO A 598 41.29 27.29 28.35
CA PRO A 598 40.68 28.47 28.98
C PRO A 598 39.25 28.82 28.49
N PRO A 599 38.55 29.78 29.15
CA PRO A 599 37.15 30.10 28.83
C PRO A 599 36.96 30.98 27.59
N ALA A 600 35.84 30.75 26.89
CA ALA A 600 35.32 31.57 25.79
C ALA A 600 34.50 32.77 26.31
N PRO A 601 34.40 33.89 25.55
CA PRO A 601 33.82 35.16 26.01
C PRO A 601 32.27 35.16 26.04
N PRO A 602 31.64 36.05 26.84
CA PRO A 602 30.19 36.13 26.99
C PRO A 602 29.48 36.80 25.80
N ALA A 603 28.24 36.38 25.56
CA ALA A 603 27.33 36.87 24.51
C ALA A 603 26.77 38.29 24.81
N PRO A 604 26.39 39.07 23.78
CA PRO A 604 25.92 40.45 23.93
C PRO A 604 24.47 40.56 24.42
N PRO A 605 24.09 41.66 25.12
CA PRO A 605 22.74 41.87 25.66
C PRO A 605 21.74 42.42 24.62
N SER A 606 20.47 42.05 24.79
CA SER A 606 19.32 42.52 24.00
C SER A 606 19.02 44.03 24.18
N PRO A 607 18.53 44.74 23.14
CA PRO A 607 18.30 46.17 23.20
C PRO A 607 16.96 46.55 23.86
N ALA A 608 17.01 47.62 24.67
CA ALA A 608 15.86 48.27 25.32
C ALA A 608 15.11 49.22 24.37
N PRO A 609 13.82 49.56 24.64
CA PRO A 609 12.97 50.30 23.72
C PRO A 609 13.26 51.81 23.74
N ALA A 610 13.20 52.44 22.55
CA ALA A 610 13.34 53.90 22.41
C ALA A 610 11.98 54.63 22.57
N PRO A 611 11.97 55.86 23.10
CA PRO A 611 10.75 56.61 23.38
C PRO A 611 10.23 57.37 22.14
N SER A 612 8.93 57.63 22.17
CA SER A 612 8.16 58.38 21.18
C SER A 612 8.60 59.83 20.98
N ARG A 613 8.82 60.22 19.71
CA ARG A 613 8.32 61.48 19.15
C ARG A 613 8.21 61.40 17.63
#